data_AF-A0A2R7JRK8-F1
#
_entry.id   AF-A0A2R7JRK8-F1
#
_cell.length_a   1.000
_cell.length_b   1.000
_cell.length_c   1.000
_cell.angle_alpha   90.00
_cell.angle_beta   90.00
_cell.angle_gamma   90.00
#
_symmetry.space_group_name_H-M   'P 1'
#
loop_
_entity.id
_entity.type
_entity.pdbx_description
1 polymer ?
#
loop_
_entity_poly.entity_id
_entity_poly.type
_entity_poly.pdbx_seq_one_letter_code
_entity_poly.pdbx_strand_id
1 'polypeptide(L)'
;RISARMNSSYKYFDGKLVIGENFSLNRTNEVTDPGVLDPALRALPIIPVHTVDGIGWGGPVGGMNDRQNPVRLLEYNKDNKYDYLRLFGNAYADLEIIKNLHIKTSFGMDYGFYKKRTLQRSYKSGYLQNDQTSVTIDQSISDKWTWTNTAIYSLNFGKSNLNLMAGTEMYKDTYDTNTLRKNDFLIETPDYMYPDAGTGESFTSGTSTVYSLLSYFGKADYEFDNRYLVSATIRRDGSSRFGKNNQFGTFPAVSAGWRISNENFIKNNASVFSDLKLRAGWGQTGNQEISNTAVYSLYLASYAGGSPTWATSFGTAYDIAGNGNGLLPSGFIATQS
;
A
#
# COMPACT_ATOMS: atom_id res chain seq x y z
N ARG A 1 0.59 2.86 -19.45
CA ARG A 1 0.71 3.81 -18.32
C ARG A 1 0.92 5.22 -18.87
N ILE A 2 0.20 6.20 -18.35
CA ILE A 2 0.37 7.63 -18.65
C ILE A 2 0.92 8.29 -17.39
N SER A 3 1.90 9.17 -17.52
CA SER A 3 2.50 9.89 -16.40
C SER A 3 2.77 11.35 -16.76
N ALA A 4 2.48 12.25 -15.82
CA ALA A 4 2.85 13.65 -15.90
C ALA A 4 3.54 14.06 -14.60
N ARG A 5 4.53 14.96 -14.70
CA ARG A 5 5.22 15.54 -13.54
C ARG A 5 5.35 17.04 -13.74
N MET A 6 5.04 17.78 -12.68
CA MET A 6 5.12 19.24 -12.63
C MET A 6 5.86 19.58 -11.34
N ASN A 7 6.98 20.28 -11.44
CA ASN A 7 7.66 20.82 -10.27
C ASN A 7 8.01 22.27 -10.56
N SER A 8 7.82 23.16 -9.59
CA SER A 8 8.29 24.53 -9.70
C SER A 8 8.74 25.06 -8.34
N SER A 9 9.54 26.12 -8.39
CA SER A 9 10.05 26.78 -7.19
C SER A 9 10.27 28.25 -7.48
N TYR A 10 9.82 29.10 -6.57
CA TYR A 10 9.92 30.55 -6.66
C TYR A 10 10.70 31.09 -5.46
N LYS A 11 11.60 32.03 -5.72
CA LYS A 11 12.42 32.70 -4.72
C LYS A 11 11.92 34.13 -4.54
N TYR A 12 11.69 34.52 -3.29
CA TYR A 12 11.24 35.85 -2.90
C TYR A 12 12.22 36.45 -1.88
N PHE A 13 12.17 37.78 -1.70
CA PHE A 13 12.97 38.51 -0.72
C PHE A 13 14.47 38.20 -0.80
N ASP A 14 15.07 38.36 -1.99
CA ASP A 14 16.47 38.05 -2.27
C ASP A 14 16.86 36.59 -1.98
N GLY A 15 15.89 35.67 -2.08
CA GLY A 15 16.10 34.24 -1.85
C GLY A 15 15.89 33.78 -0.42
N LYS A 16 15.51 34.68 0.51
CA LYS A 16 15.20 34.31 1.89
C LYS A 16 13.96 33.44 2.01
N LEU A 17 12.99 33.60 1.12
CA LEU A 17 11.79 32.75 1.07
C LEU A 17 11.79 31.95 -0.23
N VAL A 18 11.69 30.64 -0.11
CA VAL A 18 11.50 29.72 -1.24
C VAL A 18 10.17 29.01 -1.06
N ILE A 19 9.27 29.18 -2.03
CA ILE A 19 8.02 28.42 -2.11
C ILE A 19 8.13 27.52 -3.32
N GLY A 20 7.74 26.26 -3.18
CA GLY A 20 7.73 25.35 -4.32
C GLY A 20 6.76 24.20 -4.15
N GLU A 21 6.55 23.49 -5.25
CA GLU A 21 5.74 22.31 -5.30
C GLU A 21 6.37 21.23 -6.18
N ASN A 22 6.09 19.98 -5.82
CA ASN A 22 6.38 18.82 -6.65
C ASN A 22 5.07 18.05 -6.80
N PHE A 23 4.69 17.72 -8.02
CA PHE A 23 3.46 17.01 -8.32
C PHE A 23 3.68 15.97 -9.40
N SER A 24 3.06 14.81 -9.23
CA SER A 24 3.05 13.74 -10.21
C SER A 24 1.66 13.13 -10.29
N LEU A 25 1.25 12.83 -11.52
CA LEU A 25 0.03 12.15 -11.85
C LEU A 25 0.40 10.89 -12.63
N ASN A 26 -0.17 9.75 -12.25
CA ASN A 26 -0.02 8.50 -12.97
C ASN A 26 -1.39 7.88 -13.20
N ARG A 27 -1.65 7.44 -14.44
CA ARG A 27 -2.79 6.59 -14.77
C ARG A 27 -2.29 5.29 -15.38
N THR A 28 -2.63 4.19 -14.74
CA THR A 28 -2.31 2.83 -15.21
C THR A 28 -3.60 2.10 -15.54
N ASN A 29 -3.56 1.34 -16.63
CA ASN A 29 -4.57 0.35 -16.95
C ASN A 29 -3.82 -0.94 -17.27
N GLU A 30 -4.26 -2.05 -16.69
CA GLU A 30 -3.61 -3.35 -16.83
C GLU A 30 -4.62 -4.48 -16.63
N VAL A 31 -4.41 -5.58 -17.35
CA VAL A 31 -5.11 -6.85 -17.15
C VAL A 31 -4.12 -7.78 -16.43
N THR A 32 -4.43 -8.13 -15.18
CA THR A 32 -3.59 -9.04 -14.37
C THR A 32 -3.72 -10.47 -14.88
N ASP A 33 -2.61 -11.21 -14.95
CA ASP A 33 -2.63 -12.65 -15.24
C ASP A 33 -3.55 -13.41 -14.27
N PRO A 34 -4.45 -14.30 -14.75
CA PRO A 34 -5.33 -15.05 -13.86
C PRO A 34 -4.65 -16.27 -13.21
N GLY A 35 -3.31 -16.35 -13.23
CA GLY A 35 -2.54 -17.44 -12.61
C GLY A 35 -2.50 -18.69 -13.47
N VAL A 36 -2.36 -18.57 -14.79
CA VAL A 36 -2.51 -19.70 -15.71
C VAL A 36 -1.31 -20.64 -15.79
N LEU A 37 -0.17 -20.27 -15.18
CA LEU A 37 1.04 -21.07 -15.22
C LEU A 37 0.89 -22.42 -14.51
N ASP A 38 0.30 -22.46 -13.31
CA ASP A 38 0.04 -23.72 -12.58
C ASP A 38 -0.91 -24.67 -13.35
N PRO A 39 -2.10 -24.24 -13.82
CA PRO A 39 -2.96 -25.11 -14.60
C PRO A 39 -2.34 -25.51 -15.94
N ALA A 40 -1.52 -24.66 -16.58
CA ALA A 40 -0.82 -25.03 -17.82
C ALA A 40 0.20 -26.15 -17.61
N LEU A 41 0.93 -26.17 -16.49
CA LEU A 41 1.92 -27.21 -16.17
C LEU A 41 1.28 -28.53 -15.73
N ARG A 42 0.07 -28.50 -15.18
CA ARG A 42 -0.62 -29.69 -14.63
C ARG A 42 -1.72 -30.25 -15.53
N ALA A 43 -2.19 -29.48 -16.50
CA ALA A 43 -3.17 -29.94 -17.47
C ALA A 43 -2.59 -31.10 -18.27
N LEU A 44 -3.38 -32.16 -18.45
CA LEU A 44 -2.97 -33.29 -19.26
C LEU A 44 -2.84 -32.83 -20.73
N PRO A 45 -1.71 -33.08 -21.41
CA PRO A 45 -1.47 -32.60 -22.78
C PRO A 45 -2.42 -33.22 -23.82
N ILE A 46 -3.18 -34.26 -23.42
CA ILE A 46 -4.22 -34.88 -24.25
C ILE A 46 -5.53 -34.05 -24.29
N ILE A 47 -5.73 -33.12 -23.35
CA ILE A 47 -6.93 -32.27 -23.32
C ILE A 47 -6.80 -31.25 -24.46
N PRO A 48 -7.73 -31.21 -25.42
CA PRO A 48 -7.68 -30.25 -26.51
C PRO A 48 -8.01 -28.83 -26.00
N VAL A 49 -7.58 -27.81 -26.74
CA VAL A 49 -7.90 -26.42 -26.40
C VAL A 49 -9.38 -26.11 -26.63
N HIS A 50 -9.95 -26.60 -27.74
CA HIS A 50 -11.35 -26.43 -28.11
C HIS A 50 -12.05 -27.79 -28.28
N THR A 51 -13.38 -27.78 -28.22
CA THR A 51 -14.21 -28.93 -28.59
C THR A 51 -14.19 -29.15 -30.11
N VAL A 52 -14.73 -30.30 -30.57
CA VAL A 52 -14.69 -30.73 -31.99
C VAL A 52 -15.40 -29.74 -32.92
N ASP A 53 -16.41 -29.04 -32.43
CA ASP A 53 -17.13 -27.97 -33.15
C ASP A 53 -16.32 -26.67 -33.28
N GLY A 54 -15.18 -26.56 -32.58
CA GLY A 54 -14.34 -25.36 -32.54
C GLY A 54 -14.90 -24.19 -31.74
N ILE A 55 -16.09 -24.33 -31.12
CA ILE A 55 -16.78 -23.24 -30.41
C ILE A 55 -16.54 -23.34 -28.90
N GLY A 56 -16.73 -24.52 -28.33
CA GLY A 56 -16.55 -24.77 -26.90
C GLY A 56 -15.09 -24.87 -26.48
N TRP A 57 -14.87 -24.93 -25.17
CA TRP A 57 -13.56 -25.11 -24.56
C TRP A 57 -13.34 -26.59 -24.25
N GLY A 58 -12.20 -27.14 -24.64
CA GLY A 58 -11.81 -28.47 -24.21
C GLY A 58 -11.53 -28.51 -22.71
N GLY A 59 -11.72 -29.67 -22.09
CA GLY A 59 -11.57 -29.85 -20.65
C GLY A 59 -11.56 -31.32 -20.25
N PRO A 60 -11.34 -31.63 -18.97
CA PRO A 60 -11.17 -33.00 -18.51
C PRO A 60 -12.48 -33.80 -18.64
N VAL A 61 -12.34 -35.08 -18.98
CA VAL A 61 -13.44 -36.06 -19.08
C VAL A 61 -13.05 -37.35 -18.36
N GLY A 62 -14.01 -38.06 -17.77
CA GLY A 62 -13.72 -39.30 -17.03
C GLY A 62 -12.78 -39.07 -15.83
N GLY A 63 -11.90 -40.05 -15.53
CA GLY A 63 -10.96 -40.00 -14.40
C GLY A 63 -9.75 -39.05 -14.55
N MET A 64 -9.83 -38.06 -15.44
CA MET A 64 -8.82 -37.02 -15.59
C MET A 64 -8.83 -36.07 -14.38
N ASN A 65 -7.69 -35.41 -14.13
CA ASN A 65 -7.58 -34.40 -13.08
C ASN A 65 -8.44 -33.16 -13.37
N ASP A 66 -8.80 -32.43 -12.32
CA ASP A 66 -9.73 -31.30 -12.31
C ASP A 66 -9.09 -29.97 -12.76
N ARG A 67 -8.19 -30.01 -13.74
CA ARG A 67 -7.43 -28.84 -14.18
C ARG A 67 -8.18 -28.04 -15.24
N GLN A 68 -8.31 -26.75 -14.99
CA GLN A 68 -8.96 -25.79 -15.88
C GLN A 68 -8.16 -25.59 -17.17
N ASN A 69 -8.85 -25.34 -18.28
CA ASN A 69 -8.23 -24.97 -19.55
C ASN A 69 -7.57 -23.57 -19.44
N PRO A 70 -6.23 -23.46 -19.50
CA PRO A 70 -5.54 -22.19 -19.30
C PRO A 70 -5.83 -21.15 -20.41
N VAL A 71 -6.12 -21.60 -21.63
CA VAL A 71 -6.46 -20.70 -22.76
C VAL A 71 -7.82 -20.05 -22.52
N ARG A 72 -8.81 -20.81 -22.03
CA ARG A 72 -10.12 -20.27 -21.61
C ARG A 72 -9.96 -19.20 -20.53
N LEU A 73 -9.12 -19.46 -19.53
CA LEU A 73 -8.89 -18.53 -18.43
C LEU A 73 -8.29 -17.21 -18.93
N LEU A 74 -7.31 -17.26 -19.84
CA LEU A 74 -6.76 -16.07 -20.49
C LEU A 74 -7.82 -15.31 -21.29
N GLU A 75 -8.56 -16.02 -22.14
CA GLU A 75 -9.57 -15.42 -23.02
C GLU A 75 -10.69 -14.74 -22.23
N TYR A 76 -11.17 -15.37 -21.15
CA TYR A 76 -12.23 -14.78 -20.33
C TYR A 76 -11.73 -13.62 -19.47
N ASN A 77 -10.43 -13.59 -19.14
CA ASN A 77 -9.84 -12.56 -18.30
C ASN A 77 -9.38 -11.31 -19.06
N LYS A 78 -9.34 -11.34 -20.40
CA LYS A 78 -8.88 -10.21 -21.24
C LYS A 78 -9.62 -8.89 -20.97
N ASP A 79 -10.86 -8.97 -20.50
CA ASP A 79 -11.72 -7.80 -20.22
C ASP A 79 -11.61 -7.30 -18.77
N ASN A 80 -10.95 -8.05 -17.89
CA ASN A 80 -10.87 -7.79 -16.45
C ASN A 80 -9.75 -6.82 -16.11
N LYS A 81 -9.72 -5.70 -16.82
CA LYS A 81 -8.75 -4.63 -16.60
C LYS A 81 -9.07 -3.86 -15.33
N TYR A 82 -8.02 -3.44 -14.63
CA TYR A 82 -8.14 -2.43 -13.59
C TYR A 82 -7.66 -1.08 -14.12
N ASP A 83 -8.24 -0.01 -13.59
CA ASP A 83 -7.80 1.37 -13.77
C ASP A 83 -7.29 1.88 -12.42
N TYR A 84 -6.08 2.45 -12.41
CA TYR A 84 -5.47 3.04 -11.22
C TYR A 84 -4.99 4.46 -11.51
N LEU A 85 -5.52 5.43 -10.76
CA LEU A 85 -5.07 6.82 -10.76
C LEU A 85 -4.29 7.08 -9.46
N ARG A 86 -3.09 7.62 -9.58
CA ARG A 86 -2.30 8.10 -8.43
C ARG A 86 -1.89 9.54 -8.61
N LEU A 87 -2.21 10.37 -7.63
CA LEU A 87 -1.76 11.76 -7.48
C LEU A 87 -0.79 11.80 -6.31
N PHE A 88 0.44 12.23 -6.54
CA PHE A 88 1.47 12.23 -5.51
C PHE A 88 2.31 13.50 -5.61
N GLY A 89 2.49 14.20 -4.49
CA GLY A 89 3.23 15.45 -4.47
C GLY A 89 3.31 16.11 -3.11
N ASN A 90 3.97 17.27 -3.07
CA ASN A 90 4.02 18.13 -1.92
C ASN A 90 4.12 19.61 -2.32
N ALA A 91 3.64 20.48 -1.45
CA ALA A 91 3.92 21.91 -1.48
C ALA A 91 4.71 22.28 -0.22
N TYR A 92 5.67 23.19 -0.36
CA TYR A 92 6.52 23.60 0.74
C TYR A 92 6.85 25.08 0.70
N ALA A 93 7.14 25.63 1.87
CA ALA A 93 7.72 26.95 2.05
C ALA A 93 8.94 26.84 2.98
N ASP A 94 10.05 27.44 2.60
CA ASP A 94 11.32 27.49 3.34
C ASP A 94 11.72 28.95 3.51
N LEU A 95 11.81 29.40 4.76
CA LEU A 95 12.11 30.76 5.13
C LEU A 95 13.40 30.83 5.95
N GLU A 96 14.39 31.55 5.44
CA GLU A 96 15.56 31.99 6.19
C GLU A 96 15.17 33.19 7.08
N ILE A 97 14.81 32.93 8.35
CA ILE A 97 14.33 33.96 9.28
C ILE A 97 15.48 34.88 9.70
N ILE A 98 16.61 34.28 10.06
CA ILE A 98 17.89 34.94 10.30
C ILE A 98 18.96 34.17 9.55
N LYS A 99 20.14 34.77 9.37
CA LYS A 99 21.24 34.15 8.63
C LYS A 99 21.50 32.71 9.10
N ASN A 100 21.43 31.76 8.17
CA ASN A 100 21.61 30.32 8.36
C ASN A 100 20.53 29.59 9.20
N LEU A 101 19.43 30.25 9.60
CA LEU A 101 18.29 29.62 10.27
C LEU A 101 17.11 29.50 9.32
N HIS A 102 16.86 28.28 8.87
CA HIS A 102 15.78 27.93 7.97
C HIS A 102 14.60 27.32 8.73
N ILE A 103 13.41 27.89 8.57
CA ILE A 103 12.15 27.26 8.95
C ILE A 103 11.44 26.80 7.70
N LYS A 104 11.24 25.48 7.60
CA LYS A 104 10.58 24.86 6.47
C LYS A 104 9.31 24.15 6.91
N THR A 105 8.22 24.39 6.20
CA THR A 105 6.98 23.62 6.31
C THR A 105 6.69 22.95 4.97
N SER A 106 6.23 21.70 5.00
CA SER A 106 5.92 20.91 3.80
C SER A 106 4.70 20.06 4.04
N PHE A 107 3.70 20.21 3.18
CA PHE A 107 2.51 19.35 3.15
C PHE A 107 2.56 18.46 1.91
N GLY A 108 2.58 17.15 2.12
CA GLY A 108 2.59 16.12 1.08
C GLY A 108 1.31 15.31 1.07
N MET A 109 0.92 14.84 -0.11
CA MET A 109 -0.26 14.00 -0.34
C MET A 109 0.07 12.86 -1.31
N ASP A 110 -0.50 11.68 -1.05
CA ASP A 110 -0.52 10.51 -1.92
C ASP A 110 -1.95 9.98 -1.98
N TYR A 111 -2.61 10.24 -3.11
CA TYR A 111 -3.98 9.84 -3.35
C TYR A 111 -4.03 8.78 -4.46
N GLY A 112 -4.56 7.60 -4.13
CA GLY A 112 -4.75 6.49 -5.05
C GLY A 112 -6.23 6.17 -5.20
N PHE A 113 -6.70 6.05 -6.44
CA PHE A 113 -8.03 5.52 -6.77
C PHE A 113 -7.87 4.31 -7.69
N TYR A 114 -8.34 3.17 -7.22
CA TYR A 114 -8.37 1.91 -7.95
C TYR A 114 -9.80 1.53 -8.27
N LYS A 115 -10.03 1.06 -9.50
CA LYS A 115 -11.29 0.44 -9.90
C LYS A 115 -11.00 -0.75 -10.80
N LYS A 116 -11.58 -1.90 -10.49
CA LYS A 116 -11.57 -3.08 -11.36
C LYS A 116 -12.99 -3.55 -11.58
N ARG A 117 -13.32 -3.88 -12.83
CA ARG A 117 -14.54 -4.59 -13.17
C ARG A 117 -14.16 -5.99 -13.64
N THR A 118 -14.61 -6.99 -12.91
CA THR A 118 -14.36 -8.40 -13.19
C THR A 118 -15.63 -9.04 -13.71
N LEU A 119 -15.55 -9.66 -14.88
CA LEU A 119 -16.63 -10.37 -15.53
C LEU A 119 -16.43 -11.87 -15.31
N GLN A 120 -17.46 -12.51 -14.76
CA GLN A 120 -17.55 -13.97 -14.70
C GLN A 120 -18.58 -14.41 -15.74
N ARG A 121 -18.10 -15.14 -16.73
CA ARG A 121 -18.89 -15.73 -17.80
C ARG A 121 -19.23 -17.18 -17.51
N SER A 122 -20.33 -17.64 -18.05
CA SER A 122 -20.67 -19.06 -18.02
C SER A 122 -19.66 -19.85 -18.86
N TYR A 123 -19.42 -21.09 -18.46
CA TYR A 123 -18.56 -21.99 -19.23
C TYR A 123 -18.91 -23.45 -19.01
N LYS A 124 -18.54 -24.24 -20.01
CA LYS A 124 -18.44 -25.69 -19.94
C LYS A 124 -17.13 -26.13 -20.60
N SER A 125 -16.34 -26.91 -19.88
CA SER A 125 -15.03 -27.41 -20.28
C SER A 125 -14.90 -28.83 -19.73
N GLY A 126 -15.35 -29.81 -20.52
CA GLY A 126 -15.51 -31.18 -20.04
C GLY A 126 -16.56 -31.27 -18.93
N TYR A 127 -16.23 -31.89 -17.79
CA TYR A 127 -17.09 -31.88 -16.60
C TYR A 127 -16.98 -30.61 -15.74
N LEU A 128 -15.98 -29.75 -15.99
CA LEU A 128 -15.86 -28.46 -15.30
C LEU A 128 -16.84 -27.47 -15.93
N GLN A 129 -17.82 -27.02 -15.16
CA GLN A 129 -18.84 -26.09 -15.63
C GLN A 129 -19.24 -25.10 -14.54
N ASN A 130 -19.66 -23.92 -14.98
CA ASN A 130 -20.26 -22.89 -14.15
C ASN A 130 -21.23 -22.09 -15.03
N ASP A 131 -22.51 -22.11 -14.68
CA ASP A 131 -23.59 -21.37 -15.35
C ASP A 131 -23.84 -19.99 -14.72
N GLN A 132 -23.32 -19.75 -13.52
CA GLN A 132 -23.46 -18.47 -12.83
C GLN A 132 -22.61 -17.39 -13.50
N THR A 133 -23.30 -16.44 -14.14
CA THR A 133 -22.69 -15.20 -14.63
C THR A 133 -22.71 -14.12 -13.55
N SER A 134 -21.70 -13.26 -13.53
CA SER A 134 -21.67 -12.12 -12.61
C SER A 134 -20.75 -11.00 -13.05
N VAL A 135 -21.00 -9.81 -12.52
CA VAL A 135 -20.10 -8.66 -12.56
C VAL A 135 -19.70 -8.31 -11.15
N THR A 136 -18.41 -8.21 -10.90
CA THR A 136 -17.86 -7.68 -9.64
C THR A 136 -17.13 -6.37 -9.91
N ILE A 137 -17.47 -5.30 -9.20
CA ILE A 137 -16.79 -4.02 -9.22
C ILE A 137 -16.08 -3.86 -7.89
N ASP A 138 -14.75 -3.87 -7.93
CA ASP A 138 -13.89 -3.59 -6.79
C ASP A 138 -13.37 -2.16 -6.91
N GLN A 139 -13.51 -1.39 -5.85
CA GLN A 139 -13.01 -0.02 -5.75
C GLN A 139 -12.18 0.12 -4.48
N SER A 140 -11.06 0.83 -4.57
CA SER A 140 -10.35 1.28 -3.38
C SER A 140 -9.82 2.70 -3.50
N ILE A 141 -9.83 3.38 -2.36
CA ILE A 141 -9.27 4.73 -2.19
C ILE A 141 -8.17 4.61 -1.15
N SER A 142 -6.97 5.08 -1.49
CA SER A 142 -5.88 5.30 -0.54
C SER A 142 -5.62 6.79 -0.46
N ASP A 143 -5.85 7.38 0.70
CA ASP A 143 -5.60 8.80 0.97
C ASP A 143 -4.55 8.91 2.08
N LYS A 144 -3.37 9.37 1.71
CA LYS A 144 -2.25 9.59 2.64
C LYS A 144 -1.84 11.03 2.57
N TRP A 145 -1.56 11.62 3.73
CA TRP A 145 -0.93 12.92 3.79
C TRP A 145 0.14 12.96 4.87
N THR A 146 1.11 13.85 4.66
CA THR A 146 2.19 14.10 5.61
C THR A 146 2.39 15.59 5.75
N TRP A 147 2.46 16.09 6.98
CA TRP A 147 2.78 17.48 7.25
C TRP A 147 4.00 17.55 8.13
N THR A 148 5.08 18.11 7.59
CA THR A 148 6.38 18.18 8.25
C THR A 148 6.78 19.63 8.44
N ASN A 149 7.20 19.99 9.66
CA ASN A 149 7.73 21.31 10.00
C ASN A 149 9.12 21.12 10.59
N THR A 150 10.12 21.83 10.07
CA THR A 150 11.52 21.72 10.52
C THR A 150 12.15 23.09 10.70
N ALA A 151 12.90 23.24 11.78
CA ALA A 151 13.87 24.31 11.99
C ALA A 151 15.28 23.75 11.82
N ILE A 152 16.10 24.38 10.98
CA ILE A 152 17.49 23.99 10.73
C ILE A 152 18.39 25.19 10.94
N TYR A 153 19.39 25.07 11.80
CA TYR A 153 20.39 26.11 12.03
C TYR A 153 21.79 25.61 11.73
N SER A 154 22.48 26.29 10.82
CA SER A 154 23.84 25.97 10.40
C SER A 154 24.85 27.00 10.92
N LEU A 155 25.77 26.55 11.76
CA LEU A 155 26.81 27.36 12.37
C LEU A 155 28.18 26.90 11.89
N ASN A 156 28.95 27.80 11.28
CA ASN A 156 30.33 27.56 10.89
C ASN A 156 31.23 28.52 11.66
N PHE A 157 32.19 28.00 12.41
CA PHE A 157 33.13 28.80 13.20
C PHE A 157 34.53 28.19 13.16
N GLY A 158 35.43 28.88 12.45
CA GLY A 158 36.80 28.39 12.23
C GLY A 158 36.79 27.06 11.47
N LYS A 159 37.20 25.98 12.16
CA LYS A 159 37.25 24.61 11.63
C LYS A 159 36.04 23.77 12.01
N SER A 160 35.12 24.33 12.78
CA SER A 160 33.95 23.62 13.30
C SER A 160 32.71 23.95 12.48
N ASN A 161 31.96 22.93 12.11
CA ASN A 161 30.65 23.05 11.49
C ASN A 161 29.63 22.32 12.39
N LEU A 162 28.56 23.02 12.76
CA LEU A 162 27.47 22.49 13.58
C LEU A 162 26.14 22.70 12.84
N ASN A 163 25.41 21.62 12.59
CA ASN A 163 24.04 21.66 12.07
C ASN A 163 23.09 21.13 13.13
N LEU A 164 22.15 21.97 13.55
CA LEU A 164 21.09 21.63 14.48
C LEU A 164 19.77 21.58 13.71
N MET A 165 18.97 20.54 13.97
CA MET A 165 17.64 20.38 13.40
C MET A 165 16.67 20.00 14.51
N ALA A 166 15.48 20.58 14.47
CA ALA A 166 14.32 20.15 15.24
C ALA A 166 13.09 20.15 14.33
N GLY A 167 12.18 19.21 14.52
CA GLY A 167 11.00 19.13 13.69
C GLY A 167 9.86 18.30 14.26
N THR A 168 8.70 18.50 13.66
CA THR A 168 7.49 17.73 13.89
C THR A 168 7.00 17.15 12.57
N GLU A 169 6.37 15.98 12.65
CA GLU A 169 5.78 15.32 11.50
C GLU A 169 4.47 14.66 11.90
N MET A 170 3.44 14.95 11.12
CA MET A 170 2.13 14.32 11.20
C MET A 170 1.91 13.49 9.95
N TYR A 171 1.43 12.27 10.12
CA TYR A 171 1.11 11.38 9.02
C TYR A 171 -0.27 10.77 9.26
N LYS A 172 -1.06 10.63 8.20
CA LYS A 172 -2.31 9.88 8.23
C LYS A 172 -2.44 9.06 6.96
N ASP A 173 -2.95 7.84 7.11
CA ASP A 173 -3.30 6.94 6.02
C ASP A 173 -4.74 6.49 6.23
N THR A 174 -5.56 6.65 5.21
CA THR A 174 -6.90 6.10 5.14
C THR A 174 -7.00 5.23 3.89
N TYR A 175 -7.48 4.00 4.08
CA TYR A 175 -7.67 3.05 3.01
C TYR A 175 -9.09 2.49 3.06
N ASP A 176 -9.87 2.81 2.04
CA ASP A 176 -11.25 2.38 1.88
C ASP A 176 -11.34 1.38 0.73
N THR A 177 -12.15 0.34 0.92
CA THR A 177 -12.44 -0.68 -0.08
C THR A 177 -13.93 -0.90 -0.16
N ASN A 178 -14.46 -1.04 -1.37
CA ASN A 178 -15.84 -1.39 -1.62
C ASN A 178 -15.88 -2.42 -2.75
N THR A 179 -16.70 -3.44 -2.57
CA THR A 179 -17.00 -4.44 -3.59
C THR A 179 -18.50 -4.48 -3.81
N LEU A 180 -18.91 -4.42 -5.07
CA LEU A 180 -20.27 -4.63 -5.52
C LEU A 180 -20.26 -5.84 -6.45
N ARG A 181 -21.13 -6.81 -6.24
CA ARG A 181 -21.36 -7.92 -7.17
C ARG A 181 -22.83 -7.97 -7.57
N LYS A 182 -23.08 -8.25 -8.84
CA LYS A 182 -24.40 -8.57 -9.39
C LYS A 182 -24.34 -9.89 -10.13
N ASN A 183 -25.33 -10.74 -9.95
CA ASN A 183 -25.46 -12.03 -10.62
C ASN A 183 -26.51 -11.99 -11.76
N ASP A 184 -26.50 -13.04 -12.57
CA ASP A 184 -27.43 -13.40 -13.64
C ASP A 184 -27.55 -12.37 -14.77
N PHE A 185 -26.75 -12.59 -15.81
CA PHE A 185 -26.72 -11.82 -17.05
C PHE A 185 -27.13 -12.68 -18.23
N LEU A 186 -28.05 -12.16 -19.06
CA LEU A 186 -28.50 -12.81 -20.28
C LEU A 186 -27.48 -12.70 -21.43
N ILE A 187 -26.78 -11.56 -21.52
CA ILE A 187 -25.80 -11.27 -22.58
C ILE A 187 -24.42 -11.12 -21.93
N GLU A 188 -23.48 -11.99 -22.32
CA GLU A 188 -22.17 -12.13 -21.66
C GLU A 188 -21.04 -11.31 -22.31
N THR A 189 -21.35 -10.08 -22.71
CA THR A 189 -20.38 -9.18 -23.36
C THR A 189 -19.90 -8.06 -22.43
N PRO A 190 -18.67 -7.55 -22.60
CA PRO A 190 -18.15 -6.44 -21.80
C PRO A 190 -18.98 -5.14 -21.87
N ASP A 191 -19.69 -4.95 -22.97
CA ASP A 191 -20.51 -3.77 -23.23
C ASP A 191 -21.90 -3.87 -22.59
N TYR A 192 -22.40 -5.08 -22.32
CA TYR A 192 -23.70 -5.31 -21.68
C TYR A 192 -23.58 -5.56 -20.17
N MET A 193 -22.54 -6.28 -19.75
CA MET A 193 -22.35 -6.71 -18.36
C MET A 193 -21.98 -5.55 -17.43
N TYR A 194 -23.00 -4.80 -17.01
CA TYR A 194 -22.98 -3.77 -15.97
C TYR A 194 -24.03 -4.10 -14.89
N PRO A 195 -23.82 -3.70 -13.62
CA PRO A 195 -24.68 -4.15 -12.51
C PRO A 195 -26.19 -3.89 -12.66
N ASP A 196 -26.58 -2.90 -13.46
CA ASP A 196 -27.97 -2.56 -13.79
C ASP A 196 -28.65 -3.57 -14.73
N ALA A 197 -27.87 -4.26 -15.58
CA ALA A 197 -28.38 -5.23 -16.55
C ALA A 197 -28.55 -6.65 -15.99
N GLY A 198 -28.08 -6.92 -14.78
CA GLY A 198 -28.21 -8.22 -14.12
C GLY A 198 -29.55 -8.39 -13.42
N THR A 199 -30.12 -9.59 -13.47
CA THR A 199 -31.43 -9.92 -12.88
C THR A 199 -31.34 -10.65 -11.55
N GLY A 200 -30.15 -11.11 -11.18
CA GLY A 200 -29.90 -11.96 -10.01
C GLY A 200 -29.66 -11.20 -8.71
N GLU A 201 -29.17 -11.91 -7.72
CA GLU A 201 -28.81 -11.32 -6.42
C GLU A 201 -27.70 -10.26 -6.53
N SER A 202 -27.77 -9.28 -5.63
CA SER A 202 -26.76 -8.25 -5.45
C SER A 202 -26.04 -8.45 -4.13
N PHE A 203 -24.72 -8.32 -4.14
CA PHE A 203 -23.88 -8.37 -2.93
C PHE A 203 -23.07 -7.09 -2.82
N THR A 204 -22.94 -6.59 -1.61
CA THR A 204 -22.10 -5.42 -1.30
C THR A 204 -21.27 -5.71 -0.07
N SER A 205 -20.00 -5.36 -0.11
CA SER A 205 -19.12 -5.36 1.06
C SER A 205 -18.16 -4.18 0.99
N GLY A 206 -17.56 -3.85 2.12
CA GLY A 206 -16.55 -2.81 2.17
C GLY A 206 -15.87 -2.77 3.53
N THR A 207 -14.68 -2.19 3.55
CA THR A 207 -13.89 -1.98 4.76
C THR A 207 -13.19 -0.64 4.67
N SER A 208 -13.09 0.06 5.80
CA SER A 208 -12.26 1.24 5.96
C SER A 208 -11.20 0.96 7.01
N THR A 209 -9.97 1.40 6.77
CA THR A 209 -8.90 1.36 7.76
C THR A 209 -8.21 2.70 7.83
N VAL A 210 -7.83 3.11 9.05
CA VAL A 210 -7.15 4.38 9.29
C VAL A 210 -6.08 4.22 10.34
N TYR A 211 -4.94 4.88 10.15
CA TYR A 211 -3.99 5.12 11.23
C TYR A 211 -3.33 6.48 11.08
N SER A 212 -2.75 6.97 12.17
CA SER A 212 -2.08 8.26 12.21
C SER A 212 -0.84 8.18 13.08
N LEU A 213 0.19 8.91 12.68
CA LEU A 213 1.44 9.05 13.41
C LEU A 213 1.68 10.52 13.74
N LEU A 214 2.26 10.74 14.92
CA LEU A 214 2.73 12.05 15.35
C LEU A 214 4.14 11.91 15.89
N SER A 215 5.07 12.62 15.29
CA SER A 215 6.50 12.49 15.54
C SER A 215 7.12 13.82 15.90
N TYR A 216 8.02 13.77 16.88
CA TYR A 216 8.91 14.88 17.25
C TYR A 216 10.34 14.39 17.11
N PHE A 217 11.19 15.14 16.44
CA PHE A 217 12.58 14.73 16.24
C PHE A 217 13.55 15.88 16.32
N GLY A 218 14.77 15.57 16.74
CA GLY A 218 15.88 16.49 16.76
C GLY A 218 17.16 15.78 16.32
N LYS A 219 18.04 16.51 15.64
CA LYS A 219 19.32 16.03 15.16
C LYS A 219 20.39 17.10 15.35
N ALA A 220 21.57 16.68 15.80
CA ALA A 220 22.75 17.51 15.89
C ALA A 220 23.89 16.81 15.16
N ASP A 221 24.40 17.43 14.10
CA ASP A 221 25.60 17.00 13.39
C ASP A 221 26.72 17.99 13.68
N TYR A 222 27.85 17.48 14.15
CA TYR A 222 29.07 18.25 14.39
C TYR A 222 30.21 17.68 13.57
N GLU A 223 30.95 18.56 12.91
CA GLU A 223 32.17 18.24 12.18
C GLU A 223 33.29 19.17 12.62
N PHE A 224 34.46 18.61 12.89
CA PHE A 224 35.67 19.37 13.17
C PHE A 224 36.76 19.06 12.15
N ASP A 225 37.22 20.10 11.46
CA ASP A 225 38.37 20.12 10.55
C ASP A 225 38.30 19.03 9.48
N ASN A 226 37.08 18.69 9.05
CA ASN A 226 36.78 17.57 8.14
C ASN A 226 37.36 16.21 8.57
N ARG A 227 37.64 16.04 9.88
CA ARG A 227 38.30 14.85 10.45
C ARG A 227 37.39 14.09 11.39
N TYR A 228 36.83 14.77 12.38
CA TYR A 228 35.96 14.17 13.38
C TYR A 228 34.52 14.55 13.10
N LEU A 229 33.65 13.56 13.00
CA LEU A 229 32.23 13.73 12.74
C LEU A 229 31.46 13.07 13.89
N VAL A 230 30.48 13.77 14.44
CA VAL A 230 29.56 13.24 15.45
C VAL A 230 28.15 13.60 15.02
N SER A 231 27.24 12.63 15.04
CA SER A 231 25.82 12.84 14.80
C SER A 231 25.02 12.21 15.91
N ALA A 232 24.19 13.00 16.57
CA ALA A 232 23.21 12.54 17.55
C ALA A 232 21.80 12.82 17.04
N THR A 233 20.87 11.91 17.28
CA THR A 233 19.47 12.03 16.90
C THR A 233 18.60 11.48 18.01
N ILE A 234 17.48 12.15 18.26
CA ILE A 234 16.44 11.66 19.14
C ILE A 234 15.10 11.86 18.46
N ARG A 235 14.27 10.83 18.47
CA ARG A 235 12.92 10.88 17.92
C ARG A 235 11.92 10.30 18.92
N ARG A 236 10.78 10.95 19.07
CA ARG A 236 9.65 10.49 19.87
C ARG A 236 8.46 10.32 18.93
N ASP A 237 8.07 9.06 18.71
CA ASP A 237 7.04 8.69 17.73
C ASP A 237 5.82 8.14 18.42
N GLY A 238 4.68 8.75 18.11
CA GLY A 238 3.35 8.34 18.50
C GLY A 238 2.63 7.61 17.38
N SER A 239 1.94 6.52 17.69
CA SER A 239 1.05 5.83 16.73
C SER A 239 -0.35 5.64 17.31
N SER A 240 -1.37 5.90 16.50
CA SER A 240 -2.77 5.61 16.85
C SER A 240 -3.06 4.12 17.02
N ARG A 241 -2.15 3.24 16.55
CA ARG A 241 -2.27 1.78 16.67
C ARG A 241 -1.94 1.25 18.07
N PHE A 242 -1.35 2.06 18.93
CA PHE A 242 -1.04 1.68 20.31
C PHE A 242 -2.09 2.22 21.29
N GLY A 243 -2.38 1.44 22.34
CA GLY A 243 -3.30 1.85 23.40
C GLY A 243 -2.79 3.09 24.14
N LYS A 244 -3.71 3.89 24.71
CA LYS A 244 -3.43 5.20 25.33
C LYS A 244 -2.20 5.23 26.26
N ASN A 245 -1.94 4.14 26.97
CA ASN A 245 -0.84 4.05 27.93
C ASN A 245 0.56 3.93 27.30
N ASN A 246 0.66 3.51 26.04
CA ASN A 246 1.95 3.25 25.36
C ASN A 246 1.97 3.84 23.94
N GLN A 247 1.28 4.96 23.71
CA GLN A 247 1.18 5.56 22.38
C GLN A 247 2.51 6.03 21.79
N PHE A 248 3.47 6.41 22.64
CA PHE A 248 4.73 7.01 22.24
C PHE A 248 5.94 6.16 22.63
N GLY A 249 6.84 5.94 21.66
CA GLY A 249 8.20 5.42 21.88
C GLY A 249 9.24 6.50 21.72
N THR A 250 10.40 6.39 22.41
CA THR A 250 11.54 7.29 22.24
C THR A 250 12.76 6.51 21.74
N PHE A 251 13.38 7.01 20.68
CA PHE A 251 14.36 6.31 19.87
C PHE A 251 15.61 7.20 19.73
N PRO A 252 16.61 7.03 20.61
CA PRO A 252 17.89 7.71 20.47
C PRO A 252 18.82 6.99 19.49
N ALA A 253 19.67 7.75 18.82
CA ALA A 253 20.77 7.24 18.01
C ALA A 253 21.98 8.18 18.08
N VAL A 254 23.18 7.60 18.08
CA VAL A 254 24.44 8.34 18.05
C VAL A 254 25.42 7.64 17.11
N SER A 255 26.19 8.42 16.36
CA SER A 255 27.27 7.92 15.52
C SER A 255 28.47 8.85 15.57
N ALA A 256 29.65 8.25 15.44
CA ALA A 256 30.91 8.96 15.32
C ALA A 256 31.65 8.46 14.07
N GLY A 257 32.33 9.37 13.39
CA GLY A 257 33.17 9.08 12.24
C GLY A 257 34.52 9.76 12.38
N TRP A 258 35.58 9.06 12.01
CA TRP A 258 36.92 9.60 11.96
C TRP A 258 37.50 9.37 10.56
N ARG A 259 37.72 10.47 9.85
CA ARG A 259 38.38 10.46 8.54
C ARG A 259 39.89 10.50 8.74
N ILE A 260 40.48 9.31 8.83
CA ILE A 260 41.90 9.09 9.08
C ILE A 260 42.75 9.59 7.89
N SER A 261 42.23 9.51 6.66
CA SER A 261 42.87 10.08 5.45
C SER A 261 43.18 11.58 5.56
N ASN A 262 42.45 12.32 6.40
CA ASN A 262 42.68 13.74 6.63
C ASN A 262 43.68 14.02 7.75
N GLU A 263 44.19 12.99 8.44
CA GLU A 263 45.25 13.16 9.41
C GLU A 263 46.61 13.30 8.71
N ASN A 264 47.43 14.24 9.20
CA ASN A 264 48.74 14.53 8.62
C ASN A 264 49.64 13.29 8.49
N PHE A 265 49.50 12.31 9.41
CA PHE A 265 50.32 11.10 9.41
C PHE A 265 49.94 10.07 8.34
N ILE A 266 48.68 10.04 7.88
CA ILE A 266 48.26 9.20 6.75
C ILE A 266 48.45 9.95 5.44
N LYS A 267 48.02 11.22 5.41
CA LYS A 267 48.05 12.05 4.21
C LYS A 267 49.45 12.16 3.58
N ASN A 268 50.49 12.15 4.41
CA ASN A 268 51.88 12.29 3.96
C ASN A 268 52.61 10.95 3.75
N ASN A 269 52.12 9.84 4.33
CA ASN A 269 52.90 8.60 4.41
C ASN A 269 52.19 7.35 3.82
N ALA A 270 50.92 7.43 3.45
CA ALA A 270 50.14 6.29 2.99
C ALA A 270 49.37 6.61 1.69
N SER A 271 50.11 6.71 0.58
CA SER A 271 49.55 6.94 -0.77
C SER A 271 48.63 5.82 -1.29
N VAL A 272 48.58 4.69 -0.58
CA VAL A 272 47.70 3.56 -0.90
C VAL A 272 46.21 3.86 -0.65
N PHE A 273 45.86 4.80 0.22
CA PHE A 273 44.47 5.12 0.55
C PHE A 273 44.09 6.54 0.13
N SER A 274 43.11 6.67 -0.78
CA SER A 274 42.57 7.96 -1.21
C SER A 274 41.54 8.56 -0.25
N ASP A 275 40.73 7.72 0.42
CA ASP A 275 39.88 8.11 1.55
C ASP A 275 39.79 6.93 2.51
N LEU A 276 40.14 7.15 3.78
CA LEU A 276 40.05 6.15 4.84
C LEU A 276 39.25 6.76 5.98
N LYS A 277 38.07 6.18 6.23
CA LYS A 277 37.16 6.67 7.26
C LYS A 277 36.63 5.53 8.11
N LEU A 278 36.88 5.59 9.41
CA LEU A 278 36.28 4.72 10.41
C LEU A 278 34.94 5.32 10.85
N ARG A 279 33.92 4.48 11.01
CA ARG A 279 32.60 4.88 11.53
C ARG A 279 32.12 3.86 12.55
N ALA A 280 31.54 4.35 13.64
CA ALA A 280 30.85 3.55 14.63
C ALA A 280 29.54 4.24 15.01
N GLY A 281 28.50 3.47 15.30
CA GLY A 281 27.21 4.02 15.69
C GLY A 281 26.37 3.03 16.47
N TRP A 282 25.48 3.57 17.29
CA TRP A 282 24.49 2.83 18.05
C TRP A 282 23.17 3.58 17.97
N GLY A 283 22.06 2.85 17.82
CA GLY A 283 20.74 3.47 17.83
C GLY A 283 19.64 2.46 18.08
N GLN A 284 18.55 2.94 18.64
CA GLN A 284 17.34 2.19 18.88
C GLN A 284 16.29 2.58 17.85
N THR A 285 15.55 1.61 17.31
CA THR A 285 14.43 1.84 16.38
C THR A 285 13.21 1.07 16.86
N GLY A 286 12.02 1.52 16.45
CA GLY A 286 10.74 0.88 16.75
C GLY A 286 10.07 0.35 15.49
N ASN A 287 9.28 -0.71 15.66
CA ASN A 287 8.37 -1.20 14.63
C ASN A 287 6.92 -1.03 15.11
N GLN A 288 6.06 -0.52 14.25
CA GLN A 288 4.65 -0.27 14.53
C GLN A 288 3.72 -0.99 13.54
N GLU A 289 4.25 -1.88 12.69
CA GLU A 289 3.44 -2.69 11.77
C GLU A 289 2.64 -3.76 12.52
N ILE A 290 1.53 -3.30 13.08
CA ILE A 290 0.47 -4.07 13.71
C ILE A 290 -0.87 -3.65 13.11
N SER A 291 -1.94 -4.38 13.39
CA SER A 291 -3.27 -4.04 12.86
C SER A 291 -3.67 -2.60 13.21
N ASN A 292 -4.29 -1.88 12.26
CA ASN A 292 -4.85 -0.54 12.47
C ASN A 292 -5.88 -0.51 13.61
N THR A 293 -6.52 -1.65 13.87
CA THR A 293 -7.56 -1.81 14.90
C THR A 293 -7.05 -2.49 16.17
N ALA A 294 -5.72 -2.64 16.36
CA ALA A 294 -5.14 -3.30 17.52
C ALA A 294 -5.52 -2.69 18.89
N VAL A 295 -6.08 -1.47 18.89
CA VAL A 295 -6.58 -0.78 20.10
C VAL A 295 -8.04 -1.08 20.43
N TYR A 296 -8.76 -1.79 19.55
CA TYR A 296 -10.20 -2.05 19.69
C TYR A 296 -10.47 -3.54 19.85
N SER A 297 -11.37 -3.87 20.77
CA SER A 297 -12.02 -5.17 20.77
C SER A 297 -13.13 -5.14 19.72
N LEU A 298 -12.93 -5.83 18.60
CA LEU A 298 -13.86 -5.83 17.48
C LEU A 298 -14.79 -7.02 17.55
N TYR A 299 -16.07 -6.75 17.26
CA TYR A 299 -17.11 -7.76 17.12
C TYR A 299 -17.72 -7.68 15.72
N LEU A 300 -17.86 -8.81 15.05
CA LEU A 300 -18.45 -8.90 13.71
C LEU A 300 -19.56 -9.95 13.70
N ALA A 301 -20.60 -9.66 12.92
CA ALA A 301 -21.57 -10.66 12.49
C ALA A 301 -20.92 -11.51 11.39
N SER A 302 -20.69 -12.79 11.66
CA SER A 302 -20.21 -13.77 10.71
C SER A 302 -21.43 -14.48 10.10
N TYR A 303 -21.84 -14.11 8.90
CA TYR A 303 -22.80 -14.93 8.16
C TYR A 303 -22.01 -16.08 7.54
N ALA A 304 -22.21 -17.31 8.00
CA ALA A 304 -21.55 -18.44 7.38
C ALA A 304 -22.00 -18.57 5.92
N GLY A 305 -21.06 -18.42 5.00
CA GLY A 305 -21.21 -18.88 3.63
C GLY A 305 -20.71 -20.31 3.52
N GLY A 306 -21.59 -21.27 3.23
CA GLY A 306 -21.21 -22.65 2.94
C GLY A 306 -22.25 -23.67 3.38
N SER A 307 -22.38 -24.77 2.62
CA SER A 307 -23.26 -25.88 2.99
C SER A 307 -22.74 -26.57 4.26
N PRO A 308 -23.53 -26.67 5.34
CA PRO A 308 -23.13 -27.34 6.58
C PRO A 308 -22.85 -28.84 6.40
N THR A 309 -23.21 -29.42 5.25
CA THR A 309 -22.87 -30.80 4.89
C THR A 309 -21.39 -31.00 4.59
N TRP A 310 -20.69 -29.99 4.07
CA TRP A 310 -19.34 -30.16 3.50
C TRP A 310 -18.27 -29.26 4.14
N ALA A 311 -18.67 -28.33 5.01
CA ALA A 311 -17.76 -27.49 5.79
C ALA A 311 -18.36 -27.13 7.16
N THR A 312 -17.51 -27.00 8.18
CA THR A 312 -17.91 -26.43 9.48
C THR A 312 -18.28 -24.95 9.29
N SER A 313 -19.55 -24.66 9.50
CA SER A 313 -20.11 -23.31 9.48
C SER A 313 -19.74 -22.57 10.77
N PHE A 314 -18.86 -21.56 10.68
CA PHE A 314 -18.47 -20.67 11.79
C PHE A 314 -19.33 -19.40 11.84
N GLY A 315 -20.58 -19.52 11.40
CA GLY A 315 -21.51 -18.40 11.32
C GLY A 315 -22.17 -18.11 12.65
N THR A 316 -22.40 -16.83 12.93
CA THR A 316 -23.21 -16.31 14.02
C THR A 316 -24.68 -16.15 13.64
N ALA A 317 -25.04 -16.41 12.38
CA ALA A 317 -26.42 -16.39 11.89
C ALA A 317 -27.07 -17.78 11.98
N TYR A 318 -28.29 -17.85 12.53
CA TYR A 318 -29.00 -19.11 12.74
C TYR A 318 -30.42 -19.03 12.16
N ASP A 319 -30.82 -20.03 11.38
CA ASP A 319 -32.18 -20.17 10.88
C ASP A 319 -33.04 -20.95 11.89
N ILE A 320 -33.71 -20.22 12.77
CA ILE A 320 -34.63 -20.79 13.76
C ILE A 320 -35.90 -21.36 13.09
N ALA A 321 -36.25 -20.92 11.89
CA ALA A 321 -37.47 -21.34 11.20
C ALA A 321 -37.26 -22.53 10.24
N GLY A 322 -36.00 -22.86 9.91
CA GLY A 322 -35.67 -23.99 9.02
C GLY A 322 -36.06 -23.79 7.56
N ASN A 323 -36.26 -22.53 7.13
CA ASN A 323 -36.69 -22.17 5.78
C ASN A 323 -35.53 -22.08 4.77
N GLY A 324 -34.29 -22.07 5.22
CA GLY A 324 -33.07 -22.09 4.41
C GLY A 324 -32.84 -20.86 3.53
N ASN A 325 -33.67 -19.80 3.66
CA ASN A 325 -33.70 -18.65 2.75
C ASN A 325 -33.94 -17.34 3.52
N GLY A 326 -33.31 -16.24 3.07
CA GLY A 326 -33.50 -14.88 3.59
C GLY A 326 -32.35 -14.36 4.48
N LEU A 327 -32.44 -13.07 4.86
CA LEU A 327 -31.53 -12.46 5.84
C LEU A 327 -31.84 -13.01 7.24
N LEU A 328 -30.95 -13.86 7.76
CA LEU A 328 -31.08 -14.46 9.08
C LEU A 328 -30.67 -13.47 10.18
N PRO A 329 -31.32 -13.48 11.36
CA PRO A 329 -30.79 -12.80 12.53
C PRO A 329 -29.40 -13.37 12.89
N SER A 330 -28.39 -12.50 12.97
CA SER A 330 -27.02 -12.88 13.36
C SER A 330 -26.67 -12.37 14.75
N GLY A 331 -26.03 -13.23 15.55
CA GLY A 331 -25.22 -12.83 16.69
C GLY A 331 -23.91 -12.16 16.24
N PHE A 332 -22.96 -12.03 17.16
CA PHE A 332 -21.63 -11.47 16.89
C PHE A 332 -20.54 -12.31 17.55
N ILE A 333 -19.36 -12.36 16.92
CA ILE A 333 -18.15 -12.98 17.48
C ILE A 333 -17.09 -11.91 17.71
N ALA A 334 -16.32 -12.05 18.79
CA ALA A 334 -15.11 -11.27 18.98
C ALA A 334 -14.07 -11.71 17.95
N THR A 335 -13.69 -10.81 17.04
CA THR A 335 -12.66 -11.06 16.04
C THR A 335 -11.31 -10.50 16.45
N GLN A 336 -11.29 -9.62 17.45
CA GLN A 336 -10.09 -9.04 18.02
C GLN A 336 -10.37 -8.70 19.49
N SER A 337 -9.45 -9.06 20.39
CA SER A 337 -9.56 -8.84 21.84
C SER A 337 -8.43 -8.00 22.37
#